data_AF-A0A944CWF6-F1
#
_entry.id   AF-A0A944CWF6-F1
#
_cell.length_a   1.000
_cell.length_b   1.000
_cell.length_c   1.000
_cell.angle_alpha   90.00
_cell.angle_beta   90.00
_cell.angle_gamma   90.00
#
_symmetry.space_group_name_H-M   'P 1'
#
loop_
_entity.id
_entity.type
_entity.pdbx_description
1 polymer ?
#
loop_
_entity_poly.entity_id
_entity_poly.type
_entity_poly.pdbx_seq_one_letter_code
_entity_poly.pdbx_strand_id
1 'polypeptide(L)'
;MNKIVGEKYMLIGRKFLDIVQDKHPMRRLTAGLMGRSGLARLFKIKIKVQDYEIFFHPTGHGSLYWYDPNFGREDYEFISSFLKEGDIYIDIGANIGMTLIPAAKCIGETGKAIALILYPIHLYLLHQMEKLIIQ
;
A
#
# COMPACT_ATOMS: atom_id res chain seq x y z
N MET A 1 37.77 -17.03 2.99
CA MET A 1 37.09 -16.12 3.94
C MET A 1 36.97 -14.67 3.44
N ASN A 2 37.98 -14.10 2.77
CA ASN A 2 37.96 -12.69 2.30
C ASN A 2 36.97 -12.35 1.18
N LYS A 3 36.64 -13.30 0.29
CA LYS A 3 35.73 -13.06 -0.86
C LYS A 3 34.27 -12.82 -0.44
N ILE A 4 33.79 -13.63 0.51
CA ILE A 4 32.42 -13.54 1.06
C ILE A 4 32.20 -12.24 1.83
N VAL A 5 33.24 -11.78 2.54
CA VAL A 5 33.22 -10.52 3.29
C VAL A 5 33.16 -9.33 2.33
N GLY A 6 33.95 -9.33 1.25
CA GLY A 6 33.90 -8.30 0.21
C GLY A 6 32.55 -8.21 -0.52
N GLU A 7 31.96 -9.35 -0.87
CA GLU A 7 30.63 -9.41 -1.51
C GLU A 7 29.52 -8.83 -0.60
N LYS A 8 29.58 -9.11 0.71
CA LYS A 8 28.64 -8.56 1.69
C LYS A 8 28.75 -7.03 1.80
N TYR A 9 29.96 -6.49 1.85
CA TYR A 9 30.17 -5.03 1.89
C TYR A 9 29.71 -4.34 0.60
N MET A 10 29.96 -4.95 -0.56
CA MET A 10 29.44 -4.43 -1.83
C MET A 10 27.92 -4.43 -1.87
N LEU A 11 27.27 -5.47 -1.34
CA LEU A 11 25.80 -5.54 -1.28
C LEU A 11 25.22 -4.46 -0.37
N ILE A 12 25.83 -4.23 0.80
CA ILE A 12 25.41 -3.17 1.74
C ILE A 12 25.60 -1.79 1.10
N GLY A 13 26.75 -1.55 0.46
CA GLY A 13 27.03 -0.30 -0.25
C GLY A 13 26.04 -0.03 -1.38
N ARG A 14 25.70 -1.05 -2.19
CA ARG A 14 24.66 -0.92 -3.23
C ARG A 14 23.29 -0.59 -2.63
N LYS A 15 22.85 -1.32 -1.61
CA LYS A 15 21.56 -1.03 -0.94
C LYS A 15 21.51 0.37 -0.35
N PHE A 16 22.62 0.87 0.18
CA PHE A 16 22.71 2.24 0.67
C PHE A 16 22.61 3.24 -0.46
N LEU A 17 23.35 3.02 -1.56
CA LEU A 17 23.29 3.85 -2.75
C LEU A 17 21.86 3.90 -3.32
N ASP A 18 21.19 2.76 -3.40
CA ASP A 18 19.80 2.65 -3.89
C ASP A 18 18.82 3.46 -3.03
N ILE A 19 19.06 3.57 -1.71
CA ILE A 19 18.23 4.38 -0.81
C ILE A 19 18.52 5.86 -1.06
N VAL A 20 19.79 6.26 -1.17
CA VAL A 20 20.18 7.65 -1.35
C VAL A 20 19.78 8.20 -2.72
N GLN A 21 19.79 7.35 -3.75
CA GLN A 21 19.39 7.69 -5.12
C GLN A 21 17.86 7.64 -5.32
N ASP A 22 17.10 7.18 -4.33
CA ASP A 22 15.64 7.15 -4.40
C ASP A 22 15.05 8.57 -4.44
N LYS A 23 13.90 8.74 -5.10
CA LYS A 23 13.17 10.01 -5.14
C LYS A 23 12.78 10.49 -3.73
N HIS A 24 12.53 9.56 -2.81
CA HIS A 24 12.11 9.83 -1.44
C HIS A 24 12.96 9.04 -0.42
N PRO A 25 14.25 9.38 -0.25
CA PRO A 25 15.23 8.56 0.48
C PRO A 25 14.85 8.37 1.96
N MET A 26 14.34 9.43 2.60
CA MET A 26 13.90 9.39 4.00
C MET A 26 12.65 8.54 4.21
N ARG A 27 11.71 8.56 3.25
CA ARG A 27 10.50 7.72 3.31
C ARG A 27 10.88 6.24 3.11
N ARG A 28 11.80 5.96 2.17
CA ARG A 28 12.37 4.62 1.95
C ARG A 28 13.10 4.07 3.17
N LEU A 29 13.93 4.89 3.81
CA LEU A 29 14.62 4.49 5.03
C LEU A 29 13.64 4.19 6.17
N THR A 30 12.67 5.08 6.41
CA THR A 30 11.68 4.93 7.50
C THR A 30 10.77 3.73 7.29
N ALA A 31 10.27 3.48 6.07
CA ALA A 31 9.49 2.29 5.75
C ALA A 31 10.29 1.00 6.03
N GLY A 32 11.56 0.95 5.63
CA GLY A 32 12.44 -0.20 5.89
C GLY A 32 12.69 -0.44 7.38
N LEU A 33 12.95 0.63 8.15
CA LEU A 33 13.12 0.55 9.60
C LEU A 33 11.85 0.08 10.30
N MET A 34 10.70 0.64 9.92
CA MET A 34 9.40 0.27 10.48
C MET A 34 9.00 -1.17 10.13
N GLY A 35 9.33 -1.63 8.91
CA GLY A 35 9.08 -3.00 8.47
C GLY A 35 9.91 -4.04 9.21
N ARG A 36 11.20 -3.76 9.44
CA ARG A 36 12.11 -4.69 10.15
C ARG A 36 11.87 -4.73 11.66
N SER A 37 11.50 -3.60 12.24
CA SER A 37 11.28 -3.48 13.69
C SER A 37 9.89 -3.92 14.13
N GLY A 38 8.93 -4.02 13.20
CA GLY A 38 7.54 -4.33 13.53
C GLY A 38 6.77 -3.17 14.16
N LEU A 39 7.41 -2.01 14.40
CA LEU A 39 6.80 -0.85 15.05
C LEU A 39 5.54 -0.36 14.32
N ALA A 40 5.51 -0.42 12.97
CA ALA A 40 4.33 0.01 12.23
C ALA A 40 3.06 -0.76 12.60
N ARG A 41 3.17 -2.02 13.05
CA ARG A 41 2.00 -2.80 13.51
C ARG A 41 1.45 -2.30 14.84
N LEU A 42 2.28 -1.66 15.66
CA LEU A 42 1.89 -1.13 16.97
C LEU A 42 1.26 0.25 16.85
N PHE A 43 1.82 1.10 15.98
CA PHE A 43 1.48 2.54 15.98
C PHE A 43 0.28 2.93 15.11
N LYS A 44 -0.41 1.99 14.44
CA LYS A 44 -1.60 2.24 13.58
C LYS A 44 -1.52 3.59 12.83
N ILE A 45 -0.38 3.83 12.19
CA ILE A 45 -0.09 5.11 11.56
C ILE A 45 -1.05 5.29 10.39
N LYS A 46 -1.82 6.38 10.38
CA LYS A 46 -2.68 6.71 9.24
C LYS A 46 -1.91 7.53 8.22
N ILE A 47 -2.12 7.24 6.94
CA ILE A 47 -1.63 8.05 5.83
C ILE A 47 -2.80 8.45 4.95
N LYS A 48 -2.81 9.72 4.54
CA LYS A 48 -3.76 10.22 3.56
C LYS A 48 -3.32 9.79 2.16
N VAL A 49 -4.24 9.18 1.43
CA VAL A 49 -4.04 8.61 0.10
C VAL A 49 -5.20 9.12 -0.75
N GLN A 50 -4.89 9.92 -1.77
CA GLN A 50 -5.86 10.74 -2.49
C GLN A 50 -6.85 11.46 -1.54
N ASP A 51 -8.10 11.00 -1.50
CA ASP A 51 -9.21 11.57 -0.72
C ASP A 51 -9.69 10.64 0.43
N TYR A 52 -8.90 9.61 0.79
CA TYR A 52 -9.19 8.69 1.89
C TYR A 52 -7.97 8.45 2.77
N GLU A 53 -8.17 7.77 3.90
CA GLU A 53 -7.09 7.38 4.82
C GLU A 53 -6.90 5.87 4.80
N ILE A 54 -5.64 5.44 4.88
CA ILE A 54 -5.29 4.03 5.09
C ILE A 54 -4.33 3.88 6.26
N PHE A 55 -4.31 2.71 6.88
CA PHE A 55 -3.25 2.34 7.82
C PHE A 55 -1.97 2.01 7.03
N PHE A 56 -0.86 2.62 7.44
CA PHE A 56 0.44 2.28 6.90
C PHE A 56 0.83 0.87 7.34
N HIS A 57 1.04 0.02 6.34
CA HIS A 57 1.60 -1.30 6.52
C HIS A 57 2.90 -1.39 5.71
N PRO A 58 4.04 -1.77 6.34
CA PRO A 58 5.33 -1.83 5.67
C PRO A 58 5.46 -3.11 4.82
N THR A 59 4.47 -3.36 3.99
CA THR A 59 4.43 -4.38 2.93
C THR A 59 4.74 -3.72 1.58
N GLY A 60 4.88 -4.49 0.50
CA GLY A 60 5.22 -3.97 -0.82
C GLY A 60 4.35 -2.76 -1.22
N HIS A 61 3.03 -2.97 -1.39
CA HIS A 61 2.11 -1.90 -1.81
C HIS A 61 1.86 -0.85 -0.72
N GLY A 62 1.81 -1.22 0.56
CA GLY A 62 1.64 -0.23 1.64
C GLY A 62 2.82 0.73 1.75
N SER A 63 4.03 0.29 1.39
CA SER A 63 5.21 1.15 1.30
C SER A 63 5.17 2.09 0.10
N LEU A 64 4.50 1.71 -0.99
CA LEU A 64 4.38 2.57 -2.18
C LEU A 64 3.58 3.84 -1.86
N TYR A 65 2.46 3.72 -1.14
CA TYR A 65 1.72 4.89 -0.63
C TYR A 65 2.49 5.71 0.40
N TRP A 66 3.35 5.06 1.20
CA TRP A 66 4.25 5.77 2.09
C TRP A 66 5.27 6.62 1.32
N TYR A 67 5.78 6.11 0.20
CA TYR A 67 6.71 6.84 -0.66
C TYR A 67 6.02 7.97 -1.40
N ASP A 68 4.91 7.64 -2.06
CA ASP A 68 4.12 8.56 -2.87
C ASP A 68 2.63 8.37 -2.56
N PRO A 69 2.00 9.31 -1.82
CA PRO A 69 0.57 9.27 -1.56
C PRO A 69 -0.32 9.31 -2.81
N ASN A 70 0.23 9.65 -3.97
CA ASN A 70 -0.46 9.64 -5.25
C ASN A 70 -0.17 8.38 -6.09
N PHE A 71 0.55 7.40 -5.54
CA PHE A 71 0.77 6.11 -6.18
C PHE A 71 -0.59 5.45 -6.47
N GLY A 72 -0.97 5.30 -7.74
CA GLY A 72 -2.30 4.79 -8.15
C GLY A 72 -3.36 5.88 -8.44
N ARG A 73 -2.96 7.15 -8.56
CA ARG A 73 -3.89 8.24 -8.94
C ARG A 73 -4.59 8.01 -10.28
N GLU A 74 -3.89 7.48 -11.28
CA GLU A 74 -4.48 7.20 -12.59
C GLU A 74 -5.56 6.11 -12.50
N ASP A 75 -5.29 5.03 -11.73
CA ASP A 75 -6.28 3.97 -11.48
C ASP A 75 -7.49 4.52 -10.73
N TYR A 76 -7.26 5.39 -9.73
CA TYR A 76 -8.33 6.08 -9.01
C TYR A 76 -9.19 6.91 -9.97
N GLU A 77 -8.57 7.77 -10.77
CA GLU A 77 -9.28 8.66 -11.71
C GLU A 77 -10.06 7.85 -12.76
N PHE A 78 -9.49 6.75 -13.26
CA PHE A 78 -10.18 5.84 -14.17
C PHE A 78 -11.42 5.23 -13.51
N ILE A 79 -11.26 4.62 -12.34
CA ILE A 79 -12.36 3.97 -11.60
C ILE A 79 -13.47 4.98 -11.30
N SER A 80 -13.11 6.17 -10.80
CA SER A 80 -14.07 7.22 -10.47
C SER A 80 -14.78 7.82 -11.69
N SER A 81 -14.16 7.77 -12.87
CA SER A 81 -14.80 8.22 -14.11
C SER A 81 -15.74 7.17 -14.72
N PHE A 82 -15.55 5.90 -14.38
CA PHE A 82 -16.21 4.77 -15.04
C PHE A 82 -17.39 4.22 -14.22
N LEU A 83 -17.20 4.04 -12.91
CA LEU A 83 -18.20 3.44 -12.03
C LEU A 83 -19.27 4.43 -11.58
N LYS A 84 -20.47 3.92 -11.33
CA LYS A 84 -21.62 4.68 -10.86
C LYS A 84 -22.25 4.02 -9.63
N GLU A 85 -23.02 4.81 -8.90
CA GLU A 85 -23.85 4.33 -7.78
C GLU A 85 -24.68 3.11 -8.21
N GLY A 86 -24.64 2.05 -7.41
CA GLY A 86 -25.36 0.80 -7.68
C GLY A 86 -24.61 -0.24 -8.51
N ASP A 87 -23.44 0.08 -9.07
CA ASP A 87 -22.66 -0.88 -9.85
C ASP A 87 -22.11 -2.03 -8.99
N ILE A 88 -21.80 -3.16 -9.65
CA ILE A 88 -21.08 -4.28 -9.07
C ILE A 88 -19.64 -4.26 -9.56
N TYR A 89 -18.69 -4.18 -8.63
CA TYR A 89 -17.26 -4.20 -8.90
C TYR A 89 -16.61 -5.46 -8.31
N ILE A 90 -15.83 -6.16 -9.13
CA ILE A 90 -15.10 -7.37 -8.72
C ILE A 90 -13.60 -7.12 -8.91
N ASP A 91 -12.86 -7.14 -7.80
CA ASP A 91 -11.41 -6.92 -7.77
C ASP A 91 -10.68 -8.25 -7.57
N ILE A 92 -10.05 -8.73 -8.64
CA ILE A 92 -9.26 -9.96 -8.62
C ILE A 92 -7.82 -9.62 -8.25
N GLY A 93 -7.37 -10.09 -7.09
CA GLY A 93 -6.04 -9.76 -6.60
C GLY A 93 -5.95 -8.41 -5.90
N ALA A 94 -7.07 -7.95 -5.30
CA ALA A 94 -7.21 -6.66 -4.62
C ALA A 94 -6.06 -6.28 -3.67
N ASN A 95 -5.34 -7.28 -3.13
CA ASN A 95 -4.19 -7.10 -2.26
C ASN A 95 -4.59 -6.29 -1.00
N ILE A 96 -4.20 -5.02 -0.92
CA ILE A 96 -4.58 -4.12 0.18
C ILE A 96 -5.81 -3.24 -0.15
N GLY A 97 -6.44 -3.41 -1.31
CA GLY A 97 -7.65 -2.69 -1.72
C GLY A 97 -7.40 -1.41 -2.50
N MET A 98 -6.28 -1.30 -3.21
CA MET A 98 -5.89 -0.06 -3.91
C MET A 98 -6.97 0.45 -4.88
N THR A 99 -7.61 -0.47 -5.60
CA THR A 99 -8.67 -0.21 -6.59
C THR A 99 -10.05 -0.53 -6.04
N LEU A 100 -10.16 -1.53 -5.16
CA LEU A 100 -11.40 -1.87 -4.46
C LEU A 100 -11.95 -0.70 -3.62
N ILE A 101 -11.10 0.02 -2.90
CA ILE A 101 -11.53 1.13 -2.02
C ILE A 101 -12.13 2.28 -2.85
N PRO A 102 -11.45 2.82 -3.88
CA PRO A 102 -12.05 3.79 -4.78
C PRO A 102 -13.36 3.30 -5.39
N ALA A 103 -13.41 2.03 -5.83
CA ALA A 103 -14.61 1.46 -6.39
C ALA A 103 -15.78 1.43 -5.39
N ALA A 104 -15.53 0.97 -4.16
CA ALA A 104 -16.53 0.94 -3.09
C ALA A 104 -17.09 2.35 -2.78
N LYS A 105 -16.23 3.39 -2.83
CA LYS A 105 -16.67 4.78 -2.66
C LYS A 105 -17.55 5.26 -3.82
N CYS A 106 -17.24 4.87 -5.05
CA CYS A 106 -17.98 5.31 -6.24
C CYS A 106 -19.34 4.62 -6.41
N ILE A 107 -19.44 3.34 -6.05
CA ILE A 107 -20.68 2.55 -6.21
C ILE A 107 -21.67 2.71 -5.05
N GLY A 108 -21.21 3.26 -3.92
CA GLY A 108 -22.01 3.57 -2.74
C GLY A 108 -22.69 2.38 -2.09
N GLU A 109 -23.68 2.67 -1.24
CA GLU A 109 -24.37 1.68 -0.40
C GLU A 109 -25.28 0.76 -1.22
N THR A 110 -25.72 1.19 -2.40
CA THR A 110 -26.59 0.40 -3.27
C THR A 110 -25.81 -0.56 -4.17
N GLY A 111 -24.51 -0.31 -4.35
CA GLY A 111 -23.61 -1.14 -5.14
C GLY A 111 -22.99 -2.29 -4.35
N LYS A 112 -22.10 -3.05 -5.01
CA LYS A 112 -21.38 -4.15 -4.37
C LYS A 112 -19.94 -4.26 -4.83
N ALA A 113 -18.99 -4.08 -3.91
CA ALA A 113 -17.56 -4.30 -4.14
C ALA A 113 -17.15 -5.68 -3.59
N ILE A 114 -16.55 -6.53 -4.44
CA ILE A 114 -16.16 -7.90 -4.10
C ILE A 114 -14.67 -8.07 -4.35
N ALA A 115 -13.91 -8.44 -3.31
CA ALA A 115 -12.49 -8.73 -3.41
C ALA A 115 -12.23 -10.24 -3.47
N LEU A 116 -11.47 -10.69 -4.46
CA LEU A 116 -10.94 -12.05 -4.53
C LEU A 116 -9.44 -12.02 -4.19
N ILE A 117 -9.07 -12.61 -3.05
CA ILE A 117 -7.71 -12.55 -2.50
C ILE A 117 -7.17 -13.97 -2.26
N LEU A 118 -5.96 -14.23 -2.77
CA LEU A 118 -5.30 -15.54 -2.66
C LEU A 118 -4.56 -15.77 -1.33
N TYR A 119 -4.18 -14.70 -0.63
CA TYR A 119 -3.29 -14.78 0.54
C TYR A 119 -3.92 -14.16 1.81
N PRO A 120 -3.93 -14.88 2.96
CA PRO A 120 -4.59 -14.41 4.18
C PRO A 120 -4.08 -13.07 4.72
N ILE A 121 -2.78 -12.79 4.55
CA ILE A 121 -2.20 -11.53 5.01
C ILE A 121 -2.82 -10.33 4.31
N HIS A 122 -3.12 -10.42 3.01
CA HIS A 122 -3.74 -9.35 2.25
C HIS A 122 -5.20 -9.14 2.68
N LEU A 123 -5.92 -10.23 2.98
CA LEU A 123 -7.28 -10.15 3.52
C LEU A 123 -7.33 -9.41 4.86
N TYR A 124 -6.39 -9.71 5.77
CA TYR A 124 -6.26 -8.99 7.03
C TYR A 124 -6.02 -7.50 6.83
N LEU A 125 -5.11 -7.12 5.94
CA LEU A 125 -4.78 -5.73 5.65
C LEU A 125 -5.97 -4.98 5.05
N LEU A 126 -6.66 -5.59 4.09
CA LEU A 126 -7.85 -5.01 3.48
C LEU A 126 -8.93 -4.73 4.54
N HIS A 127 -9.18 -5.69 5.43
CA HIS A 127 -10.16 -5.52 6.50
C HIS A 127 -9.78 -4.43 7.52
N GLN A 128 -8.48 -4.14 7.71
CA GLN A 128 -8.07 -2.98 8.52
C GLN A 128 -8.35 -1.66 7.80
N MET A 129 -8.19 -1.62 6.47
CA MET A 129 -8.44 -0.41 5.68
C MET A 129 -9.94 -0.09 5.58
N GLU A 130 -10.79 -1.11 5.39
CA GLU A 130 -12.25 -0.96 5.37
C GLU A 130 -12.78 -0.17 6.58
N LYS A 131 -12.27 -0.47 7.79
CA LYS A 131 -12.67 0.19 9.04
C LYS A 131 -12.35 1.68 9.13
N LEU A 132 -11.46 2.19 8.27
CA LEU A 132 -11.12 3.61 8.21
C LEU A 132 -12.05 4.39 7.27
N ILE A 133 -12.71 3.69 6.35
CA ILE A 133 -13.44 4.30 5.24
C ILE A 133 -14.94 4.36 5.53
N ILE A 134 -15.48 3.38 6.28
CA ILE A 134 -16.89 3.31 6.68
C ILE A 134 -17.13 4.04 8.02
N GLN A 135 -16.71 5.31 8.13
CA GLN A 135 -16.97 6.15 9.32
C GLN A 135 -17.90 7.31 9.01
#